data_AF-A0A940CSI3-F1
#
_entry.id   AF-A0A940CSI3-F1
#
_cell.length_a   1.000
_cell.length_b   1.000
_cell.length_c   1.000
_cell.angle_alpha   90.00
_cell.angle_beta   90.00
_cell.angle_gamma   90.00
#
_symmetry.space_group_name_H-M   'P 1'
#
loop_
_entity.id
_entity.type
_entity.pdbx_description
1 polymer ?
#
loop_
_entity_poly.entity_id
_entity_poly.type
_entity_poly.pdbx_seq_one_letter_code
_entity_poly.pdbx_strand_id
1 'polypeptide(L)'
;MTAAEIGRKLNVSKVAVAKGLKCFDSAAYRMEQERRKRENVERRREGDRNRKQTPRVREKDRERKRRDRFLRMPYARAVAKLVRDDEVQAVIRRAMRHMRVSYQRRMLANLLPAMPEIPHPVPHEAKDPIHTTPSEAAGRATFEMKVCSRTLVGVPGPAILRIKDALEQYDLDKALRLAEDAIRNAGLVSPETTVEQVLSQTTTTIDPHNLPDYWNRIIQAAREWAPAAEPVTPPASVLVRRWYAQARAAERRSQWMWGSTGTGKRGKGGGIQNTAMRQKWEAVR
;
A
#
# COMPACT_ATOMS: atom_id res chain seq x y z
N MET A 1 -15.45 33.47 9.58
CA MET A 1 -16.03 32.14 9.83
C MET A 1 -17.35 32.02 9.08
N THR A 2 -17.54 30.95 8.31
CA THR A 2 -18.75 30.74 7.50
C THR A 2 -19.90 30.15 8.32
N ALA A 3 -21.16 30.33 7.89
CA ALA A 3 -22.31 29.69 8.57
C ALA A 3 -22.19 28.14 8.63
N ALA A 4 -21.45 27.53 7.70
CA ALA A 4 -21.17 26.09 7.68
C ALA A 4 -20.06 25.70 8.66
N GLU A 5 -19.07 26.56 8.90
CA GLU A 5 -18.08 26.37 9.97
C GLU A 5 -18.68 26.58 11.35
N ILE A 6 -19.56 27.59 11.50
CA ILE A 6 -20.30 27.83 12.74
C ILE A 6 -21.21 26.64 13.04
N GLY A 7 -21.93 26.15 12.04
CA GLY A 7 -22.77 24.94 12.19
C GLY A 7 -21.96 23.69 12.57
N ARG A 8 -20.78 23.50 11.99
CA ARG A 8 -19.87 22.40 12.36
C ARG A 8 -19.32 22.53 13.77
N LYS A 9 -18.95 23.73 14.22
CA LYS A 9 -18.42 23.98 15.58
C LYS A 9 -19.49 23.86 16.65
N LEU A 10 -20.72 24.27 16.36
CA LEU A 10 -21.84 24.24 17.31
C LEU A 10 -22.68 22.95 17.21
N ASN A 11 -22.36 22.07 16.27
CA ASN A 11 -23.16 20.88 15.93
C ASN A 11 -24.64 21.20 15.60
N VAL A 12 -24.86 22.32 14.88
CA VAL A 12 -26.18 22.81 14.48
C VAL A 12 -26.28 22.88 12.96
N SER A 13 -27.46 22.60 12.41
CA SER A 13 -27.67 22.67 10.97
C SER A 13 -27.41 24.07 10.41
N LYS A 14 -26.84 24.13 9.21
CA LYS A 14 -26.58 25.39 8.48
C LYS A 14 -27.83 26.28 8.35
N VAL A 15 -29.01 25.67 8.30
CA VAL A 15 -30.30 26.37 8.21
C VAL A 15 -30.66 27.03 9.54
N ALA A 16 -30.46 26.34 10.66
CA ALA A 16 -30.69 26.89 11.99
C ALA A 16 -29.71 28.03 12.31
N VAL A 17 -28.44 27.91 11.93
CA VAL A 17 -27.46 29.02 12.05
C VAL A 17 -27.88 30.23 11.22
N ALA A 18 -28.40 30.03 10.00
CA ALA A 18 -28.87 31.14 9.15
C ALA A 18 -30.13 31.82 9.72
N LYS A 19 -31.04 31.06 10.34
CA LYS A 19 -32.20 31.62 11.05
C LYS A 19 -31.75 32.43 12.27
N GLY A 20 -30.81 31.90 13.06
CA GLY A 20 -30.21 32.61 14.19
C GLY A 20 -29.57 33.93 13.77
N LEU A 21 -28.71 33.91 12.75
CA LEU A 21 -28.10 35.13 12.20
C LEU A 21 -29.16 36.14 11.72
N LYS A 22 -30.22 35.68 11.06
CA LYS A 22 -31.31 36.57 10.61
C LYS A 22 -32.02 37.28 11.77
N CYS A 23 -32.18 36.61 12.91
CA CYS A 23 -32.86 37.14 14.09
C CYS A 23 -31.97 38.02 14.97
N PHE A 24 -30.71 37.64 15.16
CA PHE A 24 -29.82 38.26 16.14
C PHE A 24 -28.77 39.21 15.54
N ASP A 25 -28.40 39.04 14.26
CA ASP A 25 -27.41 39.88 13.59
C ASP A 25 -27.71 40.01 12.09
N SER A 26 -28.63 40.94 11.79
CA SER A 26 -29.10 41.18 10.42
C SER A 26 -27.99 41.63 9.47
N ALA A 27 -26.92 42.27 9.98
CA ALA A 27 -25.77 42.70 9.20
C ALA A 27 -24.90 41.50 8.80
N ALA A 28 -24.58 40.61 9.74
CA ALA A 28 -23.85 39.37 9.45
C ALA A 28 -24.64 38.45 8.49
N TYR A 29 -25.97 38.39 8.64
CA TYR A 29 -26.84 37.65 7.72
C TYR A 29 -26.75 38.20 6.28
N ARG A 30 -26.78 39.52 6.08
CA ARG A 30 -26.66 40.15 4.76
C ARG A 30 -25.29 39.87 4.12
N MET A 31 -24.20 39.99 4.87
CA MET A 31 -22.85 39.69 4.38
C MET A 31 -22.70 38.22 3.93
N GLU A 32 -23.24 37.27 4.70
CA GLU A 32 -23.24 35.85 4.34
C GLU A 32 -24.09 35.58 3.08
N GLN A 33 -25.22 36.27 2.92
CA GLN A 33 -26.05 36.17 1.71
C GLN A 33 -25.34 36.72 0.47
N GLU A 34 -24.68 37.87 0.59
CA GLU A 34 -23.87 38.43 -0.49
C GLU A 34 -22.71 37.54 -0.88
N ARG A 35 -22.01 36.95 0.10
CA ARG A 35 -20.94 35.97 -0.17
C ARG A 35 -21.49 34.77 -0.95
N ARG A 36 -22.63 34.21 -0.53
CA ARG A 36 -23.29 33.10 -1.25
C ARG A 36 -23.72 33.49 -2.67
N LYS A 37 -24.21 34.72 -2.86
CA LYS A 37 -24.53 35.23 -4.20
C LYS A 37 -23.28 35.30 -5.07
N ARG A 38 -22.16 35.81 -4.53
CA ARG A 38 -20.86 35.86 -5.24
C ARG A 38 -20.34 34.46 -5.58
N GLU A 39 -20.30 33.54 -4.61
CA GLU A 39 -19.90 32.13 -4.82
C GLU A 39 -20.77 31.43 -5.87
N ASN A 40 -22.09 31.66 -5.86
CA ASN A 40 -23.00 31.09 -6.85
C ASN A 40 -22.78 31.69 -8.25
N VAL A 41 -22.52 32.99 -8.35
CA VAL A 41 -22.18 33.65 -9.62
C VAL A 41 -20.86 33.12 -10.17
N GLU A 42 -19.84 32.94 -9.33
CA GLU A 42 -18.56 32.35 -9.72
C GLU A 42 -18.72 30.91 -10.20
N ARG A 43 -19.45 30.06 -9.47
CA ARG A 43 -19.76 28.69 -9.91
C ARG A 43 -20.51 28.66 -11.23
N ARG A 44 -21.45 29.59 -11.46
CA ARG A 44 -22.17 29.70 -12.74
C ARG A 44 -21.23 30.13 -13.86
N ARG A 45 -20.37 31.13 -13.62
CA ARG A 45 -19.36 31.58 -14.59
C ARG A 45 -18.36 30.46 -14.92
N GLU A 46 -17.93 29.68 -13.94
CA GLU A 46 -17.08 28.52 -14.12
C GLU A 46 -17.81 27.41 -14.90
N GLY A 47 -19.07 27.13 -14.55
CA GLY A 47 -19.95 26.22 -15.28
C GLY A 47 -20.14 26.63 -16.74
N ASP A 48 -20.34 27.92 -17.01
CA ASP A 48 -20.48 28.46 -18.36
C ASP A 48 -19.17 28.47 -19.13
N ARG A 49 -18.03 28.76 -18.48
CA ARG A 49 -16.70 28.58 -19.08
C ARG A 49 -16.48 27.13 -19.47
N ASN A 50 -16.80 26.18 -18.58
CA ASN A 50 -16.72 24.75 -18.86
C ASN A 50 -17.71 24.34 -19.98
N ARG A 51 -18.90 24.93 -20.04
CA ARG A 51 -19.91 24.72 -21.11
C ARG A 51 -19.48 25.30 -22.46
N LYS A 52 -18.72 26.39 -22.46
CA LYS A 52 -18.18 27.06 -23.65
C LYS A 52 -16.83 26.51 -24.11
N GLN A 53 -16.15 25.69 -23.29
CA GLN A 53 -14.98 24.95 -23.76
C GLN A 53 -15.35 24.07 -24.95
N THR A 54 -14.51 24.13 -25.99
CA THR A 54 -14.67 23.29 -27.17
C THR A 54 -14.56 21.81 -26.80
N PRO A 55 -15.23 20.89 -27.52
CA PRO A 55 -15.17 19.46 -27.25
C PRO A 55 -13.74 18.92 -27.13
N ARG A 56 -12.83 19.41 -27.99
CA ARG A 56 -11.40 19.06 -27.98
C ARG A 56 -10.67 19.45 -26.69
N VAL A 57 -10.98 20.60 -26.08
CA VAL A 57 -10.36 21.03 -24.81
C VAL A 57 -10.86 20.14 -23.67
N ARG A 58 -12.15 19.81 -23.65
CA ARG A 58 -12.72 18.90 -22.64
C ARG A 58 -12.15 17.50 -22.72
N GLU A 59 -11.93 17.00 -23.94
CA GLU A 59 -11.35 15.69 -24.18
C GLU A 59 -9.90 15.63 -23.65
N LYS A 60 -9.06 16.62 -24.00
CA LYS A 60 -7.70 16.75 -23.45
C LYS A 60 -7.68 16.85 -21.93
N ASP A 61 -8.59 17.62 -21.33
CA ASP A 61 -8.69 17.72 -19.86
C ASP A 61 -9.13 16.40 -19.21
N ARG A 62 -10.01 15.64 -19.86
CA ARG A 62 -10.42 14.30 -19.39
C ARG A 62 -9.26 13.32 -19.47
N GLU A 63 -8.50 13.34 -20.56
CA GLU A 63 -7.30 12.51 -20.73
C GLU A 63 -6.24 12.86 -19.68
N ARG A 64 -5.95 14.14 -19.46
CA ARG A 64 -5.05 14.61 -18.41
C ARG A 64 -5.47 14.09 -17.04
N LYS A 65 -6.74 14.28 -16.66
CA LYS A 65 -7.27 13.78 -15.37
C LYS A 65 -7.27 12.25 -15.28
N ARG A 66 -7.40 11.52 -16.39
CA ARG A 66 -7.26 10.05 -16.41
C ARG A 66 -5.81 9.66 -16.15
N ARG A 67 -4.86 10.30 -16.82
CA ARG A 67 -3.42 10.09 -16.63
C ARG A 67 -2.98 10.41 -15.20
N ASP A 68 -3.38 11.55 -14.65
CA ASP A 68 -3.04 11.95 -13.27
C ASP A 68 -3.59 10.96 -12.24
N ARG A 69 -4.82 10.46 -12.44
CA ARG A 69 -5.40 9.42 -11.57
C ARG A 69 -4.67 8.09 -11.67
N PHE A 70 -4.17 7.74 -12.85
CA PHE A 70 -3.36 6.55 -13.04
C PHE A 70 -2.00 6.67 -12.35
N LEU A 71 -1.32 7.81 -12.51
CA LEU A 71 -0.02 8.09 -11.88
C LEU A 71 -0.09 8.05 -10.34
N ARG A 72 -1.20 8.55 -9.76
CA ARG A 72 -1.45 8.51 -8.31
C ARG A 72 -1.95 7.16 -7.79
N MET A 73 -2.28 6.21 -8.67
CA MET A 73 -2.76 4.90 -8.24
C MET A 73 -1.61 4.12 -7.57
N PRO A 74 -1.89 3.33 -6.53
CA PRO A 74 -0.93 2.38 -6.02
C PRO A 74 -0.45 1.43 -7.13
N TYR A 75 0.86 1.27 -7.25
CA TYR A 75 1.48 0.49 -8.32
C TYR A 75 1.01 -0.96 -8.30
N ALA A 76 0.97 -1.59 -7.12
CA ALA A 76 0.44 -2.93 -6.93
C ALA A 76 -0.99 -3.10 -7.48
N ARG A 77 -1.83 -2.08 -7.33
CA ARG A 77 -3.22 -2.09 -7.86
C ARG A 77 -3.27 -1.94 -9.37
N ALA A 78 -2.40 -1.11 -9.95
CA ALA A 78 -2.29 -0.97 -11.40
C ALA A 78 -1.82 -2.27 -12.05
N VAL A 79 -0.78 -2.89 -11.49
CA VAL A 79 -0.26 -4.20 -11.90
C VAL A 79 -1.32 -5.29 -11.78
N ALA A 80 -2.06 -5.35 -10.66
CA ALA A 80 -3.07 -6.37 -10.45
C ALA A 80 -4.18 -6.36 -11.51
N LYS A 81 -4.47 -5.21 -12.12
CA LYS A 81 -5.39 -5.14 -13.26
C LYS A 81 -4.79 -5.75 -14.53
N LEU A 82 -3.51 -5.49 -14.78
CA LEU A 82 -2.80 -5.97 -15.98
C LEU A 82 -2.50 -7.46 -15.92
N VAL A 83 -2.15 -7.99 -14.75
CA VAL A 83 -1.89 -9.43 -14.58
C VAL A 83 -3.16 -10.27 -14.70
N ARG A 84 -4.34 -9.66 -14.50
CA ARG A 84 -5.66 -10.29 -14.75
C ARG A 84 -6.09 -10.25 -16.21
N ASP A 85 -5.39 -9.51 -17.06
CA ASP A 85 -5.67 -9.44 -18.49
C ASP A 85 -5.02 -10.66 -19.16
N ASP A 86 -5.84 -11.52 -19.79
CA ASP A 86 -5.41 -12.81 -20.34
C ASP A 86 -4.32 -12.65 -21.41
N GLU A 87 -4.39 -11.59 -22.22
CA GLU A 87 -3.43 -11.34 -23.29
C GLU A 87 -2.07 -10.95 -22.71
N VAL A 88 -2.06 -10.02 -21.75
CA VAL A 88 -0.85 -9.60 -21.03
C VAL A 88 -0.25 -10.80 -20.30
N GLN A 89 -1.07 -11.61 -19.65
CA GLN A 89 -0.62 -12.79 -18.93
C GLN A 89 -0.03 -13.84 -19.89
N ALA A 90 -0.60 -14.03 -21.08
CA ALA A 90 -0.07 -14.92 -22.10
C ALA A 90 1.34 -14.50 -22.55
N VAL A 91 1.56 -13.21 -22.79
CA VAL A 91 2.88 -12.67 -23.16
C VAL A 91 3.89 -12.88 -22.03
N ILE A 92 3.50 -12.59 -20.78
CA ILE A 92 4.36 -12.81 -19.61
C ILE A 92 4.74 -14.29 -19.48
N ARG A 93 3.78 -15.22 -19.61
CA ARG A 93 4.04 -16.66 -19.57
C ARG A 93 4.99 -17.10 -20.69
N ARG A 94 4.83 -16.54 -21.89
CA ARG A 94 5.73 -16.80 -23.03
C ARG A 94 7.15 -16.32 -22.73
N ALA A 95 7.32 -15.08 -22.28
CA ALA A 95 8.62 -14.54 -21.87
C ALA A 95 9.29 -15.38 -20.77
N MET A 96 8.53 -15.81 -19.75
CA MET A 96 9.04 -16.68 -18.68
C MET A 96 9.62 -18.02 -19.19
N ARG A 97 9.01 -18.61 -20.23
CA ARG A 97 9.50 -19.85 -20.84
C ARG A 97 10.81 -19.62 -21.59
N HIS A 98 10.93 -18.50 -22.29
CA HIS A 98 12.15 -18.15 -23.03
C HIS A 98 13.34 -17.87 -22.10
N MET A 99 13.11 -17.15 -21.00
CA MET A 99 14.18 -16.67 -20.12
C MET A 99 14.70 -17.68 -19.09
N ARG A 100 14.09 -18.87 -18.96
CA ARG A 100 14.41 -19.86 -17.90
C ARG A 100 14.50 -19.25 -16.50
N VAL A 101 13.50 -18.45 -16.15
CA VAL A 101 13.45 -17.63 -14.93
C VAL A 101 13.39 -18.50 -13.66
N SER A 102 14.12 -18.09 -12.61
CA SER A 102 14.04 -18.70 -11.28
C SER A 102 12.60 -18.71 -10.73
N TYR A 103 12.29 -19.69 -9.87
CA TYR A 103 10.96 -19.83 -9.29
C TYR A 103 10.50 -18.57 -8.56
N GLN A 104 11.40 -17.92 -7.80
CA GLN A 104 11.09 -16.72 -7.03
C GLN A 104 10.72 -15.53 -7.93
N ARG A 105 11.47 -15.28 -9.00
CA ARG A 105 11.13 -14.22 -9.97
C ARG A 105 9.84 -14.54 -10.74
N ARG A 106 9.58 -15.82 -11.00
CA ARG A 106 8.31 -16.27 -11.59
C ARG A 106 7.11 -15.96 -10.68
N MET A 107 7.26 -16.11 -9.36
CA MET A 107 6.20 -15.74 -8.41
C MET A 107 5.97 -14.23 -8.38
N LEU A 108 7.05 -13.43 -8.29
CA LEU A 108 6.94 -11.96 -8.25
C LEU A 108 6.28 -11.38 -9.51
N ALA A 109 6.61 -11.92 -10.68
CA ALA A 109 6.04 -11.46 -11.94
C ALA A 109 4.55 -11.83 -12.11
N ASN A 110 4.02 -12.78 -11.34
CA ASN A 110 2.60 -13.13 -11.31
C ASN A 110 1.80 -12.37 -10.24
N LEU A 111 2.39 -11.34 -9.62
CA LEU A 111 1.88 -10.62 -8.46
C LEU A 111 1.75 -11.52 -7.21
N LEU A 112 2.54 -11.21 -6.18
CA LEU A 112 2.33 -11.78 -4.84
C LEU A 112 1.55 -10.78 -3.99
N PRO A 113 0.32 -11.13 -3.56
CA PRO A 113 -0.48 -10.24 -2.73
C PRO A 113 0.19 -10.00 -1.37
N ALA A 114 -0.07 -8.84 -0.79
CA ALA A 114 0.30 -8.53 0.60
C ALA A 114 -0.28 -9.60 1.54
N MET A 115 0.47 -9.97 2.57
CA MET A 115 -0.05 -10.83 3.63
C MET A 115 -1.13 -10.06 4.42
N PRO A 116 -2.10 -10.74 5.02
CA PRO A 116 -3.11 -10.08 5.84
C PRO A 116 -2.46 -9.23 6.93
N GLU A 117 -3.01 -8.02 7.12
CA GLU A 117 -2.53 -7.05 8.09
C GLU A 117 -2.42 -7.71 9.47
N ILE A 118 -1.23 -7.60 10.07
CA ILE A 118 -1.08 -7.90 11.48
C ILE A 118 -1.56 -6.65 12.20
N PRO A 119 -2.60 -6.74 13.06
CA PRO A 119 -3.07 -5.58 13.80
C PRO A 119 -1.90 -4.98 14.59
N HIS A 120 -1.56 -3.73 14.27
CA HIS A 120 -0.58 -2.97 15.02
C HIS A 120 -1.18 -2.70 16.41
N PRO A 121 -0.55 -3.16 17.51
CA PRO A 121 -1.15 -3.04 18.83
C PRO A 121 -1.24 -1.59 19.34
N VAL A 122 -0.63 -0.63 18.65
CA VAL A 122 -0.68 0.80 19.00
C VAL A 122 -0.82 1.66 17.73
N PRO A 123 -2.03 1.84 17.17
CA PRO A 123 -2.22 2.81 16.10
C PRO A 123 -2.10 4.23 16.69
N HIS A 124 -1.14 5.02 16.20
CA HIS A 124 -1.08 6.48 16.34
C HIS A 124 -0.89 7.12 17.73
N GLU A 125 -0.59 6.37 18.79
CA GLU A 125 -0.17 6.94 20.08
C GLU A 125 1.30 6.63 20.40
N ALA A 126 2.22 7.30 19.70
CA ALA A 126 3.49 7.63 20.32
C ALA A 126 3.19 8.74 21.34
N LYS A 127 2.78 8.35 22.55
CA LYS A 127 2.81 9.28 23.69
C LYS A 127 4.28 9.64 23.91
N ASP A 128 4.58 10.88 23.54
CA ASP A 128 5.78 11.67 23.72
C ASP A 128 7.07 11.21 22.98
N PRO A 129 7.63 12.07 22.10
CA PRO A 129 8.87 11.79 21.36
C PRO A 129 10.16 11.88 22.22
N ILE A 130 10.05 12.07 23.53
CA ILE A 130 11.12 12.69 24.31
C ILE A 130 12.15 11.68 24.84
N HIS A 131 11.84 10.38 24.92
CA HIS A 131 12.77 9.37 25.46
C HIS A 131 12.66 8.03 24.74
N THR A 132 13.16 7.94 23.50
CA THR A 132 13.31 6.64 22.82
C THR A 132 14.79 6.28 22.76
N THR A 133 15.20 5.21 23.43
CA THR A 133 16.61 4.76 23.38
C THR A 133 16.96 4.23 21.98
N PRO A 134 18.24 4.25 21.56
CA PRO A 134 18.65 3.71 20.25
C PRO A 134 18.26 2.25 20.02
N SER A 135 18.28 1.41 21.07
CA SER A 135 17.83 0.02 21.02
C SER A 135 16.31 -0.10 20.85
N GLU A 136 15.52 0.74 21.52
CA GLU A 136 14.06 0.77 21.37
C GLU A 136 13.64 1.34 20.01
N ALA A 137 14.33 2.37 19.52
CA ALA A 137 14.13 2.89 18.17
C ALA A 137 14.42 1.81 17.11
N ALA A 138 15.52 1.05 17.28
CA ALA A 138 15.82 -0.10 16.43
C ALA A 138 14.76 -1.21 16.57
N GLY A 139 14.27 -1.47 17.79
CA GLY A 139 13.20 -2.44 18.07
C GLY A 139 11.86 -2.06 17.45
N ARG A 140 11.50 -0.78 17.48
CA ARG A 140 10.29 -0.22 16.85
C ARG A 140 10.42 -0.23 15.33
N ALA A 141 11.54 0.24 14.78
CA ALA A 141 11.81 0.18 13.35
C ALA A 141 11.81 -1.28 12.84
N THR A 142 12.43 -2.21 13.56
CA THR A 142 12.38 -3.64 13.18
C THR A 142 10.96 -4.23 13.27
N PHE A 143 10.14 -3.79 14.21
CA PHE A 143 8.74 -4.23 14.32
C PHE A 143 7.85 -3.64 13.24
N GLU A 144 7.86 -2.32 13.07
CA GLU A 144 7.14 -1.61 12.01
C GLU A 144 7.54 -2.15 10.65
N MET A 145 8.84 -2.36 10.43
CA MET A 145 9.29 -3.00 9.20
C MET A 145 8.94 -4.47 9.11
N LYS A 146 8.81 -5.23 10.20
CA LYS A 146 8.28 -6.60 10.13
C LYS A 146 6.79 -6.62 9.77
N VAL A 147 6.02 -5.66 10.24
CA VAL A 147 4.64 -5.44 9.82
C VAL A 147 4.62 -5.03 8.34
N CYS A 148 5.43 -4.06 7.93
CA CYS A 148 5.54 -3.60 6.55
C CYS A 148 6.10 -4.66 5.58
N SER A 149 7.07 -5.47 6.01
CA SER A 149 7.66 -6.55 5.20
C SER A 149 6.64 -7.63 4.83
N ARG A 150 5.62 -7.79 5.67
CA ARG A 150 4.49 -8.68 5.41
C ARG A 150 3.43 -8.01 4.55
N THR A 151 3.38 -6.68 4.51
CA THR A 151 2.51 -5.94 3.60
C THR A 151 3.17 -5.64 2.25
N LEU A 152 4.47 -5.91 2.06
CA LEU A 152 5.13 -5.79 0.76
C LEU A 152 4.45 -6.69 -0.28
N VAL A 153 4.23 -6.12 -1.45
CA VAL A 153 3.61 -6.80 -2.59
C VAL A 153 4.71 -7.17 -3.57
N GLY A 154 4.76 -8.44 -3.98
CA GLY A 154 5.62 -8.85 -5.08
C GLY A 154 5.00 -8.39 -6.39
N VAL A 155 5.74 -7.60 -7.16
CA VAL A 155 5.26 -7.02 -8.42
C VAL A 155 6.29 -7.24 -9.54
N PRO A 156 5.84 -7.48 -10.78
CA PRO A 156 6.68 -7.31 -11.96
C PRO A 156 7.22 -5.88 -12.04
N GLY A 157 8.31 -5.69 -12.78
CA GLY A 157 8.90 -4.38 -12.99
C GLY A 157 8.02 -3.42 -13.81
N PRO A 158 8.37 -2.12 -13.84
CA PRO A 158 7.55 -1.05 -14.41
C PRO A 158 7.16 -1.24 -15.88
N ALA A 159 7.97 -1.98 -16.65
CA ALA A 159 7.70 -2.27 -18.05
C ALA A 159 6.34 -2.95 -18.29
N ILE A 160 5.78 -3.64 -17.29
CA ILE A 160 4.45 -4.27 -17.39
C ILE A 160 3.35 -3.27 -17.78
N LEU A 161 3.47 -2.01 -17.35
CA LEU A 161 2.46 -0.98 -17.61
C LEU A 161 2.30 -0.66 -19.10
N ARG A 162 3.29 -1.00 -19.93
CA ARG A 162 3.34 -0.70 -21.37
C ARG A 162 3.03 -1.89 -22.27
N ILE A 163 2.88 -3.09 -21.70
CA ILE A 163 2.64 -4.31 -22.49
C ILE A 163 1.29 -4.22 -23.21
N LYS A 164 0.26 -3.74 -22.52
CA LYS A 164 -1.07 -3.59 -23.09
C LYS A 164 -1.06 -2.63 -24.29
N ASP A 165 -0.42 -1.47 -24.14
CA ASP A 165 -0.30 -0.50 -25.23
C ASP A 165 0.42 -1.08 -26.46
N ALA A 166 1.42 -1.95 -26.25
CA ALA A 166 2.12 -2.63 -27.35
C ALA A 166 1.24 -3.70 -28.04
N LEU A 167 0.40 -4.41 -27.27
CA LEU A 167 -0.57 -5.36 -27.81
C LEU A 167 -1.67 -4.66 -28.62
N GLU A 168 -2.16 -3.51 -28.15
CA GLU A 168 -3.13 -2.68 -28.88
C GLU A 168 -2.56 -2.14 -30.21
N GLN A 169 -1.23 -2.01 -30.31
CA GLN A 169 -0.51 -1.65 -31.53
C GLN A 169 -0.16 -2.85 -32.42
N TYR A 170 -0.58 -4.07 -32.04
CA TYR A 170 -0.23 -5.33 -32.71
C TYR A 170 1.29 -5.61 -32.80
N ASP A 171 2.09 -5.02 -31.90
CA ASP A 171 3.55 -5.18 -31.85
C ASP A 171 3.92 -6.23 -30.79
N LEU A 172 3.86 -7.50 -31.20
CA LEU A 172 4.13 -8.66 -30.35
C LEU A 172 5.60 -8.73 -29.89
N ASP A 173 6.55 -8.32 -30.73
CA ASP A 173 7.98 -8.39 -30.42
C ASP A 173 8.33 -7.38 -29.32
N LYS A 174 7.79 -6.17 -29.42
CA LYS A 174 7.93 -5.16 -28.36
C LYS A 174 7.24 -5.59 -27.08
N ALA A 175 6.04 -6.17 -27.16
CA ALA A 175 5.33 -6.70 -26.00
C ALA A 175 6.15 -7.78 -25.28
N LEU A 176 6.79 -8.68 -26.03
CA LEU A 176 7.68 -9.70 -25.48
C LEU A 176 8.91 -9.10 -24.80
N ARG A 177 9.61 -8.16 -25.43
CA ARG A 177 10.77 -7.48 -24.81
C ARG A 177 10.39 -6.76 -23.51
N LEU A 178 9.26 -6.05 -23.52
CA LEU A 178 8.74 -5.38 -22.32
C LEU A 178 8.40 -6.39 -21.20
N ALA A 179 7.85 -7.55 -21.55
CA ALA A 179 7.59 -8.61 -20.60
C ALA A 179 8.88 -9.19 -20.01
N GLU A 180 9.92 -9.40 -20.83
CA GLU A 180 11.23 -9.83 -20.34
C GLU A 180 11.82 -8.83 -19.35
N ASP A 181 11.79 -7.53 -19.69
CA ASP A 181 12.30 -6.48 -18.81
C ASP A 181 11.49 -6.34 -17.53
N ALA A 182 10.17 -6.53 -17.59
CA ALA A 182 9.30 -6.58 -16.41
C ALA A 182 9.68 -7.76 -15.49
N ILE A 183 10.01 -8.91 -16.07
CA ILE A 183 10.43 -10.09 -15.30
C ILE A 183 11.82 -9.89 -14.71
N ARG A 184 12.77 -9.31 -15.45
CA ARG A 184 14.14 -9.05 -14.95
C ARG A 184 14.12 -8.12 -13.73
N ASN A 185 13.24 -7.13 -13.75
CA ASN A 185 13.12 -6.10 -12.72
C ASN A 185 11.99 -6.35 -11.71
N ALA A 186 11.45 -7.58 -11.68
CA ALA A 186 10.44 -7.98 -10.71
C ALA A 186 11.03 -7.96 -9.30
N GLY A 187 10.27 -7.43 -8.34
CA GLY A 187 10.74 -7.24 -6.97
C GLY A 187 9.60 -6.94 -6.01
N LEU A 188 9.94 -6.45 -4.84
CA LEU A 188 9.00 -6.11 -3.77
C LEU A 188 8.80 -4.60 -3.69
N VAL A 189 7.56 -4.18 -3.50
CA VAL A 189 7.17 -2.76 -3.40
C VAL A 189 6.17 -2.58 -2.26
N SER A 190 6.20 -1.41 -1.62
CA SER A 190 5.20 -1.04 -0.61
C SER A 190 3.82 -0.91 -1.26
N PRO A 191 2.73 -1.34 -0.59
CA PRO A 191 1.38 -1.24 -1.14
C PRO A 191 0.93 0.20 -1.38
N GLU A 192 1.59 1.18 -0.76
CA GLU A 192 1.29 2.61 -0.91
C GLU A 192 2.07 3.28 -2.06
N THR A 193 3.13 2.65 -2.56
CA THR A 193 3.98 3.22 -3.61
C THR A 193 3.15 3.47 -4.87
N THR A 194 3.20 4.70 -5.39
CA THR A 194 2.41 5.10 -6.56
C THR A 194 3.11 4.74 -7.86
N VAL A 195 2.34 4.66 -8.96
CA VAL A 195 2.88 4.45 -10.30
C VAL A 195 3.91 5.53 -10.67
N GLU A 196 3.65 6.78 -10.29
CA GLU A 196 4.56 7.91 -10.52
C GLU A 196 5.92 7.70 -9.86
N GLN A 197 5.95 7.22 -8.61
CA GLN A 197 7.18 6.99 -7.87
C GLN A 197 8.04 5.87 -8.48
N VAL A 198 7.41 4.82 -8.99
CA VAL A 198 8.12 3.73 -9.68
C VAL A 198 8.64 4.18 -11.04
N LEU A 199 7.84 4.94 -11.81
CA LEU A 199 8.25 5.42 -13.14
C LEU A 199 9.35 6.49 -13.07
N SER A 200 9.33 7.35 -12.05
CA SER A 200 10.35 8.37 -11.82
C SER A 200 11.64 7.81 -11.18
N GLN A 201 11.68 6.51 -10.90
CA GLN A 201 12.80 5.84 -10.21
C GLN A 201 13.10 6.42 -8.82
N THR A 202 12.17 7.17 -8.22
CA THR A 202 12.30 7.66 -6.83
C THR A 202 12.21 6.51 -5.82
N THR A 203 11.54 5.42 -6.20
CA THR A 203 11.54 4.16 -5.44
C THR A 203 11.85 3.00 -6.39
N THR A 204 12.87 2.21 -6.03
CA THR A 204 13.27 1.02 -6.78
C THR A 204 12.55 -0.21 -6.24
N THR A 205 12.20 -1.14 -7.12
CA THR A 205 11.75 -2.49 -6.72
C THR A 205 12.87 -3.15 -5.92
N ILE A 206 12.55 -3.65 -4.73
CA ILE A 206 13.55 -4.28 -3.86
C ILE A 206 13.70 -5.73 -4.32
N ASP A 207 14.92 -6.14 -4.69
CA ASP A 207 15.21 -7.55 -4.93
C ASP A 207 15.07 -8.32 -3.60
N PRO A 208 14.31 -9.42 -3.55
CA PRO A 208 14.20 -10.23 -2.33
C PRO A 208 15.52 -10.65 -1.71
N HIS A 209 16.59 -10.80 -2.50
CA HIS A 209 17.91 -11.18 -1.97
C HIS A 209 18.58 -10.04 -1.19
N ASN A 210 18.29 -8.79 -1.58
CA ASN A 210 18.86 -7.59 -0.96
C ASN A 210 17.97 -7.05 0.18
N LEU A 211 16.87 -7.74 0.48
CA LEU A 211 15.95 -7.39 1.56
C LEU A 211 16.67 -7.22 2.92
N PRO A 212 17.59 -8.13 3.33
CA PRO A 212 18.31 -7.99 4.60
C PRO A 212 19.17 -6.72 4.67
N ASP A 213 19.87 -6.37 3.58
CA ASP A 213 20.74 -5.20 3.54
C ASP A 213 19.94 -3.90 3.53
N TYR A 214 18.84 -3.87 2.78
CA TYR A 214 17.87 -2.79 2.83
C TYR A 214 17.35 -2.57 4.26
N TRP A 215 17.03 -3.66 4.97
CA TRP A 215 16.60 -3.58 6.36
C TRP A 215 17.68 -3.06 7.30
N ASN A 216 18.91 -3.54 7.16
CA ASN A 216 20.02 -3.07 7.98
C ASN A 216 20.24 -1.56 7.82
N ARG A 217 20.11 -1.02 6.60
CA ARG A 217 20.23 0.42 6.34
C ARG A 217 19.14 1.24 7.04
N ILE A 218 17.88 0.79 7.00
CA ILE A 218 16.79 1.51 7.68
C ILE A 218 16.94 1.45 9.21
N ILE A 219 17.30 0.28 9.74
CA ILE A 219 17.56 0.12 11.18
C ILE A 219 18.68 1.04 11.62
N GLN A 220 19.73 1.16 10.82
CA GLN A 220 20.86 2.03 11.09
C GLN A 220 20.49 3.51 11.02
N ALA A 221 19.76 3.94 9.99
CA ALA A 221 19.24 5.30 9.90
C ALA A 221 18.31 5.66 11.08
N ALA A 222 17.47 4.72 11.53
CA ALA A 222 16.61 4.92 12.70
C ALA A 222 17.40 5.05 14.00
N ARG A 223 18.53 4.32 14.14
CA ARG A 223 19.45 4.47 15.28
C ARG A 223 20.13 5.83 15.29
N GLU A 224 20.57 6.30 14.13
CA GLU A 224 21.24 7.60 13.96
C GLU A 224 20.31 8.77 14.24
N TRP A 225 19.00 8.58 14.02
CA TRP A 225 17.97 9.60 14.28
C TRP A 225 17.53 9.69 15.74
N ALA A 226 17.87 8.70 16.58
CA ALA A 226 17.46 8.68 17.98
C ALA A 226 18.41 9.57 18.84
N PRO A 227 17.88 10.52 19.63
CA PRO A 227 18.70 11.34 20.52
C PRO A 227 19.31 10.46 21.62
N ALA A 228 20.64 10.45 21.73
CA ALA A 228 21.35 9.57 22.65
C ALA A 228 21.19 9.97 24.12
N ALA A 229 20.71 9.04 24.95
CA ALA A 229 21.35 8.52 26.16
C ALA A 229 20.58 7.26 26.60
N GLU A 230 21.26 6.17 26.94
CA GLU A 230 20.63 5.02 27.58
C GLU A 230 20.58 5.23 29.11
N PRO A 231 19.41 5.47 29.71
CA PRO A 231 19.20 5.14 31.11
C PRO A 231 18.55 3.75 31.22
N VAL A 232 19.27 2.83 31.85
CA VAL A 232 18.73 1.54 32.29
C VAL A 232 17.74 1.78 33.44
N THR A 233 16.45 1.77 33.15
CA THR A 233 15.42 1.53 34.19
C THR A 233 14.49 0.38 33.78
N PRO A 234 14.24 -0.61 34.64
CA PRO A 234 13.47 -1.81 34.29
C PRO A 234 11.98 -1.61 34.58
N PRO A 235 11.18 -1.22 33.57
CA PRO A 235 9.92 -1.93 33.35
C PRO A 235 9.61 -2.22 31.86
N ALA A 236 10.37 -1.66 30.92
CA ALA A 236 10.12 -1.81 29.47
C ALA A 236 10.51 -3.20 28.92
N SER A 237 11.40 -3.93 29.60
CA SER A 237 11.96 -5.21 29.12
C SER A 237 10.90 -6.32 29.01
N VAL A 238 9.84 -6.30 29.82
CA VAL A 238 8.77 -7.29 29.77
C VAL A 238 7.86 -7.08 28.56
N LEU A 239 7.53 -5.83 28.25
CA LEU A 239 6.75 -5.48 27.06
C LEU A 239 7.54 -5.79 25.78
N VAL A 240 8.82 -5.40 25.72
CA VAL A 240 9.70 -5.70 24.58
C VAL A 240 9.87 -7.21 24.38
N ARG A 241 10.02 -8.01 25.45
CA ARG A 241 10.07 -9.48 25.35
C ARG A 241 8.77 -10.07 24.84
N ARG A 242 7.62 -9.57 25.33
CA ARG A 242 6.28 -10.00 24.85
C ARG A 242 6.08 -9.65 23.38
N TRP A 243 6.58 -8.49 22.94
CA TRP A 243 6.54 -8.03 21.55
C TRP A 243 7.43 -8.90 20.65
N TYR A 244 8.67 -9.17 21.05
CA TYR A 244 9.57 -10.06 20.32
C TYR A 244 9.00 -11.48 20.17
N ALA A 245 8.34 -11.99 21.22
CA ALA A 245 7.69 -13.30 21.19
C ALA A 245 6.52 -13.35 20.20
N GLN A 246 5.67 -12.31 20.16
CA GLN A 246 4.56 -12.20 19.21
C GLN A 246 5.06 -12.08 17.76
N ALA A 247 6.09 -11.28 17.50
CA ALA A 247 6.71 -11.16 16.18
C ALA A 247 7.29 -12.51 15.69
N ARG A 248 8.03 -13.24 16.55
CA ARG A 248 8.54 -14.58 16.22
C ARG A 248 7.43 -15.62 16.04
N ALA A 249 6.33 -15.53 16.78
CA ALA A 249 5.18 -16.43 16.60
C ALA A 249 4.50 -16.20 15.25
N ALA A 250 4.37 -14.94 14.85
CA ALA A 250 3.85 -14.58 13.54
C ALA A 250 4.80 -15.05 12.42
N GLU A 251 6.12 -15.00 12.62
CA GLU A 251 7.15 -15.42 11.64
C GLU A 251 7.10 -16.91 11.35
N ARG A 252 6.94 -17.71 12.41
CA ARG A 252 6.70 -19.15 12.30
C ARG A 252 5.42 -19.48 11.54
N ARG A 253 4.37 -18.66 11.67
CA ARG A 253 3.12 -18.84 10.90
C ARG A 253 3.28 -18.47 9.43
N SER A 254 4.06 -17.44 9.09
CA SER A 254 4.27 -17.02 7.70
C SER A 254 5.25 -17.92 6.93
N GLN A 255 6.31 -18.42 7.57
CA GLN A 255 7.21 -19.43 6.97
C GLN A 255 6.44 -20.68 6.53
N TRP A 256 5.38 -21.05 7.27
CA TRP A 256 4.50 -22.16 6.94
C TRP A 256 3.70 -21.93 5.63
N MET A 257 3.38 -20.67 5.29
CA MET A 257 2.72 -20.32 4.03
C MET A 257 3.66 -20.31 2.82
N TRP A 258 4.98 -20.21 3.05
CA TRP A 258 6.00 -20.16 2.00
C TRP A 258 6.60 -21.54 1.63
N GLY A 259 6.31 -22.62 2.36
CA GLY A 259 7.07 -23.86 2.13
C GLY A 259 6.59 -25.20 2.70
N SER A 260 5.34 -25.37 3.18
CA SER A 260 4.87 -26.73 3.53
C SER A 260 3.46 -27.02 3.07
N THR A 261 3.34 -27.55 1.85
CA THR A 261 2.22 -28.38 1.41
C THR A 261 2.26 -29.73 2.15
N GLY A 262 2.06 -29.70 3.46
CA GLY A 262 1.88 -30.90 4.29
C GLY A 262 0.41 -31.08 4.62
N THR A 263 -0.27 -32.00 3.94
CA THR A 263 -1.62 -32.46 4.27
C THR A 263 -1.61 -33.22 5.59
N GLY A 264 -1.68 -32.51 6.72
CA GLY A 264 -1.79 -33.11 8.05
C GLY A 264 -2.62 -32.25 8.98
N LYS A 265 -3.58 -32.87 9.69
CA LYS A 265 -4.36 -32.19 10.73
C LYS A 265 -3.48 -31.98 11.97
N ARG A 266 -3.57 -30.78 12.56
CA ARG A 266 -2.77 -30.36 13.70
C ARG A 266 -3.32 -30.99 15.00
N GLY A 267 -2.49 -31.74 15.71
CA GLY A 267 -2.85 -32.26 17.03
C GLY A 267 -2.80 -31.17 18.10
N LYS A 268 -3.49 -31.38 19.23
CA LYS A 268 -3.53 -30.46 20.39
C LYS A 268 -2.13 -30.12 20.97
N GLY A 269 -1.10 -30.90 20.65
CA GLY A 269 0.31 -30.67 21.03
C GLY A 269 1.17 -29.92 20.00
N GLY A 270 0.59 -29.37 18.93
CA GLY A 270 1.32 -28.50 17.98
C GLY A 270 2.12 -29.21 16.89
N GLY A 271 2.28 -30.54 16.97
CA GLY A 271 2.85 -31.37 15.89
C GLY A 271 1.84 -31.68 14.77
N ILE A 272 2.36 -31.83 13.54
CA ILE A 272 1.58 -32.25 12.37
C ILE A 272 1.59 -33.78 12.35
N GLN A 273 0.44 -34.41 12.58
CA GLN A 273 0.30 -35.85 12.41
C GLN A 273 -0.12 -36.15 10.97
N ASN A 274 0.65 -37.02 10.31
CA ASN A 274 0.35 -37.48 8.95
C ASN A 274 -0.89 -38.38 8.99
N THR A 275 -1.95 -38.02 8.27
CA THR A 275 -3.23 -38.76 8.26
C THR A 275 -3.08 -40.19 7.71
N ALA A 276 -2.09 -40.42 6.84
CA ALA A 276 -1.76 -41.76 6.33
C ALA A 276 -1.22 -42.69 7.43
N MET A 277 -0.58 -42.15 8.47
CA MET A 277 -0.14 -42.97 9.61
C MET A 277 -1.33 -43.42 10.44
N ARG A 278 -2.36 -42.59 10.62
CA ARG A 278 -3.54 -42.93 11.46
C ARG A 278 -4.37 -44.09 10.87
N GLN A 279 -4.53 -44.12 9.54
CA GLN A 279 -5.23 -45.21 8.85
C GLN A 279 -4.50 -46.56 8.95
N LYS A 280 -3.17 -46.56 9.01
CA LYS A 280 -2.39 -47.80 9.20
C LYS A 280 -2.57 -48.42 10.59
N TRP A 281 -2.89 -47.62 11.61
CA TRP A 281 -3.15 -48.13 12.97
C TRP A 281 -4.62 -48.53 13.19
N GLU A 282 -5.56 -47.96 12.43
CA GLU A 282 -6.98 -48.38 12.47
C GLU A 282 -7.22 -49.69 11.70
N ALA A 283 -6.37 -50.04 10.73
CA ALA A 283 -6.44 -51.32 10.01
C ALA A 283 -5.82 -52.53 10.77
N VAL A 284 -5.28 -52.31 11.96
CA VAL A 284 -4.67 -53.35 12.83
C VAL A 284 -5.51 -53.55 14.11
N ARG A 285 -6.78 -53.14 14.10
CA ARG A 285 -7.76 -53.47 15.14
C ARG A 285 -8.85 -54.37 14.59
#